data_AF-A0A7W0WHQ0-F1
#
_entry.id   AF-A0A7W0WHQ0-F1
#
_cell.length_a   1.000
_cell.length_b   1.000
_cell.length_c   1.000
_cell.angle_alpha   90.00
_cell.angle_beta   90.00
_cell.angle_gamma   90.00
#
_symmetry.space_group_name_H-M   'P 1'
#
loop_
_entity.id
_entity.type
_entity.pdbx_description
1 polymer ?
#
loop_
_entity_poly.entity_id
_entity_poly.type
_entity_poly.pdbx_seq_one_letter_code
_entity_poly.pdbx_strand_id
1 'polypeptide(L)'
;RLEDLGEIWRRGMGEAASAGSQPFTINQVGSMVSLYFTGGPVTDFGSAAASDTGAFEDFFWHMLSRGVYLAPSQYEAGFISTAHSEEDLRRTFEAASEWFGGRD
;
A
#
# COMPACT_ATOMS: atom_id res chain seq x y z
N ARG A 1 16.74 -8.57 7.20
CA ARG A 1 16.29 -7.24 7.71
C ARG A 1 15.43 -6.50 6.70
N LEU A 2 15.96 -6.02 5.56
CA LEU A 2 15.15 -5.26 4.59
C LEU A 2 14.03 -6.10 3.96
N GLU A 3 14.31 -7.37 3.68
CA GLU A 3 13.32 -8.34 3.25
C GLU A 3 12.24 -8.57 4.31
N ASP A 4 12.64 -8.81 5.57
CA ASP A 4 11.70 -8.93 6.70
C ASP A 4 10.78 -7.69 6.84
N LEU A 5 11.33 -6.48 6.70
CA LEU A 5 10.52 -5.25 6.72
C LEU A 5 9.55 -5.19 5.52
N GLY A 6 9.95 -5.67 4.35
CA GLY A 6 9.07 -5.83 3.19
C GLY A 6 7.93 -6.81 3.44
N GLU A 7 8.21 -7.94 4.11
CA GLU A 7 7.17 -8.92 4.50
C GLU A 7 6.20 -8.35 5.54
N ILE A 8 6.72 -7.62 6.54
CA ILE A 8 5.91 -6.92 7.54
C ILE A 8 5.01 -5.89 6.85
N TRP A 9 5.57 -5.11 5.92
CA TRP A 9 4.79 -4.14 5.13
C TRP A 9 3.69 -4.81 4.34
N ARG A 10 4.01 -5.85 3.56
CA ARG A 10 3.05 -6.58 2.73
C ARG A 10 1.89 -7.13 3.58
N ARG A 11 2.19 -7.71 4.74
CA ARG A 11 1.18 -8.25 5.65
C ARG A 11 0.34 -7.16 6.29
N GLY A 12 0.97 -6.17 6.93
CA GLY A 12 0.26 -5.11 7.65
C GLY A 12 -0.63 -4.26 6.75
N MET A 13 -0.16 -3.93 5.54
CA MET A 13 -0.98 -3.24 4.54
C MET A 13 -2.14 -4.12 4.05
N GLY A 14 -1.91 -5.42 3.85
CA GLY A 14 -2.97 -6.35 3.47
C GLY A 14 -4.03 -6.52 4.55
N GLU A 15 -3.62 -6.57 5.83
CA GLU A 15 -4.54 -6.60 6.98
C GLU A 15 -5.36 -5.30 7.06
N ALA A 16 -4.73 -4.13 6.90
CA ALA A 16 -5.41 -2.84 6.87
C ALA A 16 -6.43 -2.73 5.71
N ALA A 17 -6.05 -3.19 4.52
CA ALA A 17 -6.90 -3.15 3.33
C ALA A 17 -8.09 -4.11 3.42
N SER A 18 -7.93 -5.24 4.11
CA SER A 18 -8.99 -6.24 4.30
C SER A 18 -10.14 -5.76 5.20
N ALA A 19 -10.00 -4.60 5.85
CA ALA A 19 -11.07 -3.99 6.63
C ALA A 19 -12.15 -3.32 5.77
N GLY A 20 -11.89 -3.05 4.49
CA GLY A 20 -12.82 -2.39 3.56
C GLY A 20 -13.25 -3.27 2.40
N SER A 21 -14.13 -2.73 1.54
CA SER A 21 -14.65 -3.42 0.34
C SER A 21 -13.81 -3.17 -0.92
N GLN A 22 -12.86 -2.24 -0.87
CA GLN A 22 -12.03 -1.85 -2.01
C GLN A 22 -11.13 -3.00 -2.48
N PRO A 23 -11.25 -3.48 -3.74
CA PRO A 23 -10.35 -4.49 -4.28
C PRO A 23 -8.91 -4.01 -4.29
N PHE A 24 -7.99 -4.86 -3.85
CA PHE A 24 -6.58 -4.55 -3.81
C PHE A 24 -5.70 -5.76 -4.14
N THR A 25 -4.49 -5.47 -4.60
CA THR A 25 -3.41 -6.45 -4.80
C THR A 25 -2.10 -5.85 -4.32
N ILE A 26 -1.31 -6.63 -3.58
CA ILE A 26 0.00 -6.19 -3.11
C ILE A 26 1.07 -7.10 -3.71
N ASN A 27 2.00 -6.49 -4.45
CA ASN A 27 3.23 -7.15 -4.89
C ASN A 27 4.39 -6.75 -3.96
N GLN A 28 5.31 -7.69 -3.73
CA GLN A 28 6.52 -7.46 -2.96
C GLN A 28 7.69 -8.28 -3.53
N VAL A 29 8.85 -7.64 -3.62
CA VAL A 29 10.14 -8.26 -3.96
C VAL A 29 11.22 -7.64 -3.07
N GLY A 30 11.73 -8.40 -2.11
CA GLY A 30 12.63 -7.86 -1.08
C GLY A 30 11.97 -6.70 -0.32
N SER A 31 12.58 -5.51 -0.33
CA SER A 31 12.02 -4.31 0.31
C SER A 31 11.20 -3.40 -0.62
N MET A 32 11.01 -3.80 -1.88
CA MET A 32 10.14 -3.11 -2.83
C MET A 32 8.72 -3.61 -2.67
N VAL A 33 7.76 -2.70 -2.56
CA VAL A 33 6.34 -3.00 -2.37
C VAL A 33 5.48 -2.15 -3.30
N SER A 34 4.41 -2.71 -3.83
CA SER A 34 3.44 -1.98 -4.66
C SER A 34 2.03 -2.37 -4.25
N LEU A 35 1.18 -1.37 -4.01
CA LEU A 35 -0.24 -1.53 -3.73
C LEU A 35 -1.05 -1.11 -4.96
N TYR A 36 -1.80 -2.03 -5.53
CA TYR A 36 -2.68 -1.81 -6.67
C TYR A 36 -4.14 -1.84 -6.22
N PHE A 37 -4.92 -0.82 -6.60
CA PHE A 37 -6.36 -0.78 -6.34
C PHE A 37 -7.14 -1.56 -7.41
N THR A 38 -6.83 -2.86 -7.53
CA THR A 38 -7.52 -3.81 -8.42
C THR A 38 -7.55 -5.20 -7.79
N GLY A 39 -8.52 -6.01 -8.20
CA GLY A 39 -8.62 -7.41 -7.80
C GLY A 39 -7.84 -8.33 -8.74
N GLY A 40 -7.25 -9.38 -8.16
CA GLY A 40 -6.53 -10.41 -8.91
C GLY A 40 -5.07 -10.07 -9.20
N PRO A 41 -4.27 -11.03 -9.71
CA PRO A 41 -2.83 -10.85 -9.84
C PRO A 41 -2.44 -9.70 -10.77
N VAL A 42 -1.46 -8.89 -10.35
CA VAL A 42 -0.83 -7.87 -11.19
C VAL A 42 0.55 -8.35 -11.61
N THR A 43 0.69 -8.78 -12.86
CA THR A 43 1.92 -9.40 -13.40
C THR A 43 2.45 -8.74 -14.67
N ASP A 44 1.74 -7.73 -15.18
CA ASP A 44 2.10 -6.97 -16.36
C ASP A 44 1.48 -5.56 -16.30
N PHE A 45 1.76 -4.75 -17.32
CA PHE A 45 1.20 -3.40 -17.38
C PHE A 45 -0.32 -3.39 -17.57
N GLY A 46 -0.90 -4.35 -18.30
CA GLY A 46 -2.33 -4.40 -18.55
C GLY A 46 -3.14 -4.62 -17.27
N SER A 47 -2.70 -5.56 -16.44
CA SER A 47 -3.25 -5.83 -15.11
C SER A 47 -3.03 -4.66 -14.15
N ALA A 48 -1.88 -3.98 -14.21
CA ALA A 48 -1.64 -2.77 -13.41
C ALA A 48 -2.54 -1.59 -13.83
N ALA A 49 -2.72 -1.37 -15.14
CA ALA A 49 -3.53 -0.31 -15.71
C ALA A 49 -5.03 -0.45 -15.44
N ALA A 50 -5.47 -1.64 -15.01
CA ALA A 50 -6.84 -1.87 -14.54
C ALA A 50 -7.12 -1.35 -13.13
N SER A 51 -6.11 -0.77 -12.45
CA SER A 51 -6.26 -0.21 -11.10
C SER A 51 -7.16 1.03 -11.08
N ASP A 52 -7.94 1.15 -10.01
CA ASP A 52 -8.71 2.35 -9.72
C ASP A 52 -7.78 3.49 -9.27
N THR A 53 -7.41 4.32 -10.25
CA THR A 53 -6.55 5.48 -10.02
C THR A 53 -7.21 6.59 -9.21
N GLY A 54 -8.55 6.66 -9.17
CA GLY A 54 -9.28 7.60 -8.32
C GLY A 54 -9.22 7.19 -6.85
N ALA A 55 -9.41 5.89 -6.57
CA ALA A 55 -9.19 5.32 -5.24
C ALA A 55 -7.74 5.54 -4.78
N PHE A 56 -6.76 5.37 -5.67
CA PHE A 56 -5.36 5.66 -5.35
C PHE A 56 -5.13 7.13 -5.01
N GLU A 57 -5.68 8.07 -5.78
CA GLU A 57 -5.53 9.51 -5.52
C GLU A 57 -6.07 9.87 -4.12
N ASP A 58 -7.29 9.42 -3.81
CA ASP A 58 -7.90 9.63 -2.50
C ASP A 58 -7.07 9.01 -1.37
N PHE A 59 -6.56 7.79 -1.58
CA PHE A 59 -5.70 7.10 -0.62
C PHE A 59 -4.38 7.85 -0.42
N PHE A 60 -3.72 8.28 -1.50
CA PHE A 60 -2.47 9.04 -1.43
C PHE A 60 -2.61 10.30 -0.61
N TRP A 61 -3.65 11.12 -0.87
CA TRP A 61 -3.87 12.35 -0.11
C TRP A 61 -4.23 12.10 1.34
N HIS A 62 -5.00 11.04 1.62
CA HIS A 62 -5.25 10.60 2.98
C HIS A 62 -3.94 10.26 3.68
N MET A 63 -3.13 9.36 3.13
CA MET A 63 -1.85 8.95 3.71
C MET A 63 -0.91 10.14 3.93
N LEU A 64 -0.81 11.03 2.95
CA LEU A 64 0.04 12.22 3.03
C LEU A 64 -0.39 13.15 4.17
N SER A 65 -1.69 13.38 4.34
CA SER A 65 -2.22 14.20 5.44
C SER A 65 -2.01 13.58 6.84
N ARG A 66 -1.70 12.27 6.93
CA ARG A 66 -1.31 11.57 8.17
C ARG A 66 0.22 11.47 8.33
N GLY A 67 0.97 12.15 7.46
CA GLY A 67 2.43 12.21 7.49
C GLY A 67 3.12 11.02 6.85
N VAL A 68 2.41 10.22 6.04
CA VAL A 68 2.97 9.09 5.29
C VAL A 68 3.08 9.47 3.82
N TYR A 69 4.30 9.75 3.38
CA TYR A 69 4.57 10.06 1.97
C TYR A 69 4.80 8.77 1.18
N LEU A 70 3.86 8.44 0.29
CA LEU A 70 3.99 7.35 -0.67
C LEU A 70 4.54 7.87 -2.00
N ALA A 71 4.95 6.98 -2.89
CA ALA A 71 5.23 7.38 -4.27
C ALA A 71 3.93 7.95 -4.90
N PRO A 72 3.95 9.13 -5.53
CA PRO A 72 2.74 9.82 -6.01
C PRO A 72 2.24 9.26 -7.35
N SER A 73 2.16 7.93 -7.46
CA SER A 73 1.70 7.22 -8.65
C SER A 73 1.26 5.81 -8.31
N GLN A 74 0.11 5.40 -8.82
CA GLN A 74 -0.39 4.02 -8.74
C GLN A 74 0.58 3.01 -9.39
N TYR A 75 1.43 3.46 -10.32
CA TYR A 75 2.31 2.57 -11.07
C TYR A 75 3.73 2.49 -10.48
N GLU A 76 3.97 3.10 -9.33
CA GLU A 76 5.28 3.11 -8.68
C GLU A 76 5.40 2.07 -7.57
N ALA A 77 6.65 1.73 -7.27
CA ALA A 77 6.98 0.97 -6.07
C ALA A 77 7.31 1.92 -4.90
N GLY A 78 6.89 1.52 -3.71
CA GLY A 78 7.44 2.03 -2.46
C GLY A 78 8.76 1.33 -2.14
N PHE A 79 9.68 2.05 -1.50
CA PHE A 79 11.00 1.56 -1.12
C PHE A 79 11.20 1.68 0.39
N ILE A 80 11.30 0.55 1.08
CA ILE A 80 11.61 0.54 2.51
C ILE A 80 13.13 0.67 2.68
N SER A 81 13.56 1.60 3.52
CA SER A 81 14.98 1.84 3.83
C SER A 81 15.37 1.29 5.19
N THR A 82 16.67 1.16 5.45
CA THR A 82 17.20 0.69 6.74
C THR A 82 16.93 1.65 7.90
N ALA A 83 16.56 2.90 7.60
CA ALA A 83 16.17 3.89 8.60
C ALA A 83 14.74 3.66 9.13
N HIS A 84 13.89 2.95 8.39
CA HIS A 84 12.54 2.64 8.84
C HIS A 84 12.58 1.63 9.99
N SER A 85 11.77 1.91 11.00
CA SER A 85 11.49 1.04 12.14
C SER A 85 10.15 0.32 11.96
N GLU A 86 9.91 -0.72 12.75
CA GLU A 86 8.59 -1.37 12.79
C GLU A 86 7.49 -0.42 13.26
N GLU A 87 7.82 0.59 14.07
CA GLU A 87 6.88 1.63 14.50
C GLU A 87 6.47 2.54 13.33
N ASP A 88 7.39 2.89 12.43
CA ASP A 88 7.06 3.65 11.21
C ASP A 88 6.11 2.84 10.31
N LEU A 89 6.32 1.53 10.23
CA LEU A 89 5.44 0.62 9.51
C LEU A 89 4.05 0.53 10.18
N ARG A 90 4.01 0.39 11.50
CA ARG A 90 2.75 0.33 12.27
C ARG A 90 1.90 1.58 12.05
N ARG A 91 2.50 2.77 12.15
CA ARG A 91 1.85 4.06 11.87
C ARG A 91 1.33 4.15 10.43
N THR A 92 2.07 3.58 9.48
CA THR A 92 1.65 3.48 8.08
C THR A 92 0.37 2.64 7.94
N PHE A 93 0.30 1.49 8.62
CA PHE A 93 -0.88 0.60 8.53
C PHE A 93 -2.10 1.19 9.24
N GLU A 94 -1.92 1.89 10.35
CA GLU A 94 -3.00 2.61 11.04
C GLU A 94 -3.64 3.65 10.12
N ALA A 95 -2.82 4.50 9.49
CA ALA A 95 -3.30 5.48 8.53
C ALA A 95 -4.04 4.83 7.36
N ALA A 96 -3.53 3.70 6.85
CA ALA A 96 -4.20 2.94 5.79
C ALA A 96 -5.55 2.37 6.26
N SER A 97 -5.59 1.77 7.44
CA SER A 97 -6.80 1.17 8.02
C SER A 97 -7.91 2.20 8.22
N GLU A 98 -7.59 3.43 8.62
CA GLU A 98 -8.55 4.53 8.69
C GLU A 98 -9.22 4.81 7.34
N TRP A 99 -8.45 4.80 6.24
CA TRP A 99 -8.99 5.06 4.91
C TRP A 99 -9.87 3.92 4.42
N PHE A 100 -9.43 2.67 4.59
CA PHE A 100 -10.17 1.48 4.17
C PHE A 100 -11.44 1.26 4.99
N GLY A 101 -11.41 1.49 6.30
CA GLY A 101 -12.57 1.30 7.18
C GLY A 101 -13.65 2.37 7.06
N GLY A 102 -13.38 3.49 6.37
CA GLY A 102 -14.37 4.55 6.12
C GLY A 102 -15.22 4.33 4.86
N ARG A 103 -15.03 3.24 4.13
CA ARG A 103 -15.67 2.95 2.84
C ARG A 103 -16.44 1.62 2.92
N ASP A 104 -17.68 1.70 3.40
CA ASP A 104 -18.70 0.63 3.31
C ASP A 104 -19.49 0.71 1.98
#